data_AF-A0A1N7LFZ7-F1
#
_entry.id   AF-A0A1N7LFZ7-F1
#
_cell.length_a   1.000
_cell.length_b   1.000
_cell.length_c   1.000
_cell.angle_alpha   90.00
_cell.angle_beta   90.00
_cell.angle_gamma   90.00
#
_symmetry.space_group_name_H-M   'P 1'
#
loop_
_entity.id
_entity.type
_entity.pdbx_description
1 polymer ?
#
loop_
_entity_poly.entity_id
_entity_poly.type
_entity_poly.pdbx_seq_one_letter_code
_entity_poly.pdbx_strand_id
1 'polypeptide(L)'
;MARHEIYLKAIEKWGVRAQYEMAQEEATELALAVRKHIRNNNEESFKNLVEEVADVKIMIEQMEMINPLLGLKVEEMIAKKVNRLEKRVELNDFEAK
;
A
#
# COMPACT_ATOMS: atom_id res chain seq x y z
N MET A 1 23.41 -4.00 -1.43
CA MET A 1 22.37 -5.02 -1.60
C MET A 1 21.21 -4.40 -2.33
N ALA A 2 20.65 -5.09 -3.32
CA ALA A 2 19.44 -4.62 -3.99
C ALA A 2 18.23 -4.75 -3.06
N ARG A 3 17.19 -3.93 -3.28
CA ARG A 3 15.94 -3.96 -2.49
C ARG A 3 15.34 -5.37 -2.39
N HIS A 4 15.37 -6.10 -3.50
CA HIS A 4 14.95 -7.50 -3.58
C HIS A 4 15.71 -8.41 -2.59
N GLU A 5 17.03 -8.29 -2.49
CA GLU A 5 17.85 -9.10 -1.59
C GLU A 5 17.56 -8.80 -0.12
N ILE A 6 17.22 -7.54 0.20
CA ILE A 6 16.86 -7.13 1.56
C ILE A 6 15.52 -7.75 1.96
N TYR A 7 14.54 -7.73 1.07
CA TYR A 7 13.22 -8.32 1.30
C TYR A 7 13.31 -9.84 1.46
N LEU A 8 14.08 -10.52 0.60
CA LEU A 8 14.32 -11.96 0.76
C LEU A 8 14.90 -12.28 2.14
N LYS A 9 15.92 -11.53 2.59
CA LYS A 9 16.49 -11.71 3.93
C LYS A 9 15.48 -11.46 5.04
N ALA A 10 14.58 -10.49 4.87
CA ALA A 10 13.54 -10.21 5.84
C ALA A 10 12.55 -11.39 5.95
N ILE A 11 12.08 -11.88 4.81
CA ILE A 11 11.18 -13.04 4.72
C ILE A 11 11.84 -14.28 5.32
N GLU A 12 13.10 -14.55 5.01
CA GLU A 12 13.86 -15.69 5.55
C GLU A 12 14.07 -15.58 7.07
N LYS A 13 14.35 -14.38 7.57
CA LYS A 13 14.66 -14.15 8.98
C LYS A 13 13.44 -14.18 9.89
N TRP A 14 12.34 -13.59 9.46
CA TRP A 14 11.14 -13.38 10.30
C TRP A 14 9.93 -14.19 9.85
N GLY A 15 9.97 -14.79 8.66
CA GLY A 15 8.93 -15.65 8.13
C GLY A 15 7.80 -14.90 7.43
N VAL A 16 7.06 -15.64 6.60
CA VAL A 16 5.94 -15.14 5.78
C VAL A 16 4.84 -14.51 6.63
N ARG A 17 4.47 -15.14 7.75
CA ARG A 17 3.40 -14.63 8.63
C ARG A 17 3.72 -13.24 9.17
N ALA A 18 4.95 -13.03 9.63
CA ALA A 18 5.38 -11.74 10.16
C ALA A 18 5.29 -10.63 9.10
N GLN A 19 5.56 -10.93 7.82
CA GLN A 19 5.41 -9.94 6.75
C GLN A 19 3.95 -9.55 6.50
N TYR A 20 3.01 -10.49 6.62
CA TYR A 20 1.58 -10.17 6.50
C TYR A 20 1.06 -9.39 7.71
N GLU A 21 1.51 -9.73 8.92
CA GLU A 21 1.17 -8.99 10.14
C GLU A 21 1.72 -7.56 10.09
N MET A 22 2.97 -7.38 9.64
CA MET A 22 3.56 -6.07 9.40
C MET A 22 2.80 -5.29 8.34
N ALA A 23 2.45 -5.90 7.20
CA ALA A 23 1.64 -5.23 6.17
C ALA A 23 0.28 -4.72 6.69
N GLN A 24 -0.31 -5.41 7.66
CA GLN A 24 -1.54 -5.00 8.33
C GLN A 24 -1.33 -3.84 9.31
N GLU A 25 -0.21 -3.81 10.02
CA GLU A 25 0.19 -2.70 10.90
C GLU A 25 0.40 -1.41 10.09
N GLU A 26 1.24 -1.46 9.06
CA GLU A 26 1.56 -0.32 8.18
C GLU A 26 0.30 0.23 7.48
N ALA A 27 -0.61 -0.66 7.05
CA ALA A 27 -1.89 -0.23 6.46
C ALA A 27 -2.79 0.52 7.47
N THR A 28 -2.70 0.16 8.74
CA THR A 28 -3.42 0.84 9.83
C THR A 28 -2.79 2.19 10.14
N GLU A 29 -1.46 2.26 10.18
CA GLU A 29 -0.71 3.51 10.38
C GLU A 29 -0.95 4.50 9.24
N LEU A 30 -0.94 4.03 7.99
CA LEU A 30 -1.34 4.84 6.84
C LEU A 30 -2.76 5.41 6.98
N ALA A 31 -3.72 4.61 7.43
CA ALA A 31 -5.09 5.09 7.65
C ALA A 31 -5.13 6.23 8.69
N LEU A 32 -4.35 6.12 9.77
CA LEU A 32 -4.22 7.15 10.80
C LEU A 32 -3.50 8.40 10.28
N ALA A 33 -2.42 8.24 9.50
CA ALA A 33 -1.67 9.34 8.91
C ALA A 33 -2.50 10.12 7.89
N VAL A 34 -3.28 9.45 7.04
CA VAL A 34 -4.26 10.08 6.14
C VAL A 34 -5.24 10.92 6.95
N ARG A 35 -5.80 10.38 8.03
CA ARG A 35 -6.73 11.12 8.90
C ARG A 35 -6.08 12.33 9.56
N LYS A 36 -4.84 12.21 10.04
CA LYS A 36 -4.05 13.30 10.63
C LYS A 36 -3.77 14.39 9.60
N HIS A 37 -3.41 14.01 8.37
CA HIS A 37 -3.13 14.94 7.27
C HIS A 37 -4.38 15.69 6.84
N ILE A 38 -5.52 15.02 6.66
CA ILE A 38 -6.81 15.68 6.34
C ILE A 38 -7.16 16.75 7.39
N ARG A 39 -6.94 16.46 8.69
CA ARG A 39 -7.29 17.39 9.77
C ARG A 39 -6.35 18.59 9.87
N ASN A 40 -5.04 18.36 9.73
CA ASN A 40 -4.03 19.36 10.06
C ASN A 40 -3.42 20.04 8.82
N ASN A 41 -3.30 19.31 7.71
CA ASN A 41 -2.70 19.71 6.43
C ASN A 41 -1.49 20.65 6.56
N ASN A 42 -0.41 20.15 7.17
CA ASN A 42 0.82 20.90 7.41
C ASN A 42 2.05 20.02 7.10
N GLU A 43 3.24 20.61 7.17
CA GLU A 43 4.49 19.93 6.80
C GLU A 43 4.73 18.65 7.62
N GLU A 44 4.48 18.69 8.92
CA GLU A 44 4.63 17.52 9.79
C GLU A 44 3.67 16.39 9.43
N SER A 45 2.39 16.71 9.20
CA SER A 45 1.39 15.70 8.84
C SER A 45 1.62 15.14 7.44
N PHE A 46 2.14 15.96 6.52
CA PHE A 46 2.54 15.50 5.18
C PHE A 46 3.76 14.59 5.24
N LYS A 47 4.78 14.92 6.04
CA LYS A 47 5.95 14.07 6.24
C LYS A 47 5.56 12.68 6.76
N ASN A 48 4.71 12.64 7.79
CA ASN A 48 4.18 11.37 8.32
C ASN A 48 3.41 10.61 7.24
N LEU A 49 2.58 11.28 6.44
CA LEU A 49 1.85 10.61 5.35
C LEU A 49 2.80 9.99 4.32
N VAL A 50 3.89 10.68 3.97
CA VAL A 50 4.89 10.17 3.03
C VAL A 50 5.57 8.90 3.57
N GLU A 51 5.88 8.88 4.86
CA GLU A 51 6.48 7.73 5.56
C GLU A 51 5.56 6.51 5.47
N GLU A 52 4.32 6.60 5.97
CA GLU A 52 3.41 5.45 5.96
C GLU A 52 3.04 4.97 4.53
N VAL A 53 2.99 5.88 3.55
CA VAL A 53 2.78 5.48 2.14
C VAL A 53 3.97 4.67 1.64
N ALA A 54 5.19 5.04 2.02
CA ALA A 54 6.39 4.30 1.65
C ALA A 54 6.40 2.92 2.30
N ASP A 55 6.06 2.83 3.58
CA ASP A 55 6.07 1.58 4.33
C ASP A 55 5.03 0.58 3.82
N VAL A 56 3.79 1.03 3.57
CA VAL A 56 2.77 0.20 2.91
C VAL A 56 3.22 -0.28 1.53
N LYS A 57 3.86 0.57 0.73
CA LYS A 57 4.37 0.15 -0.60
C LYS A 57 5.45 -0.92 -0.48
N ILE A 58 6.37 -0.77 0.47
CA ILE A 58 7.41 -1.77 0.76
C ILE A 58 6.75 -3.10 1.14
N MET A 59 5.75 -3.07 2.02
CA MET A 59 5.08 -4.28 2.47
C MET A 59 4.24 -4.96 1.38
N ILE A 60 3.63 -4.18 0.47
CA ILE A 60 2.99 -4.73 -0.73
C ILE A 60 4.01 -5.44 -1.62
N GLU A 61 5.16 -4.82 -1.91
CA GLU A 61 6.23 -5.45 -2.69
C GLU A 61 6.73 -6.76 -2.05
N GLN A 62 6.81 -6.82 -0.72
CA GLN A 62 7.17 -8.05 -0.02
C GLN A 62 6.08 -9.14 -0.14
N MET A 63 4.80 -8.79 -0.03
CA MET A 63 3.70 -9.74 -0.23
C MET A 63 3.67 -10.31 -1.66
N GLU A 64 3.94 -9.47 -2.66
CA GLU A 64 4.05 -9.90 -4.06
C GLU A 64 5.26 -10.80 -4.30
N MET A 65 6.36 -10.58 -3.57
CA MET A 65 7.52 -11.46 -3.61
C MET A 65 7.25 -12.83 -2.99
N ILE A 66 6.49 -12.85 -1.89
CA ILE A 66 6.04 -14.09 -1.24
C ILE A 66 5.11 -14.88 -2.19
N ASN A 67 4.24 -14.19 -2.94
CA ASN A 67 3.32 -14.80 -3.89
C ASN A 67 3.28 -14.03 -5.22
N PRO A 68 4.09 -14.41 -6.23
CA PRO A 68 4.12 -13.71 -7.52
C PRO A 68 2.77 -13.70 -8.25
N LEU A 69 1.92 -14.73 -8.05
CA LEU A 69 0.57 -14.75 -8.64
C LEU A 69 -0.33 -13.67 -8.02
N LEU A 70 -0.13 -13.31 -6.75
CA LEU A 70 -0.83 -12.19 -6.11
C LEU A 70 -0.55 -10.90 -6.87
N GLY A 71 0.72 -10.58 -7.13
CA GLY A 71 1.11 -9.35 -7.85
C GLY A 71 0.46 -9.27 -9.23
N LEU A 72 0.52 -10.36 -10.02
CA LEU A 72 -0.16 -10.41 -11.33
C LEU A 72 -1.67 -10.15 -11.22
N LYS A 73 -2.33 -10.73 -10.21
CA LYS A 73 -3.77 -10.56 -10.00
C LYS A 73 -4.13 -9.18 -9.45
N VAL A 74 -3.28 -8.57 -8.64
CA VAL A 74 -3.42 -7.19 -8.16
C VAL A 74 -3.37 -6.24 -9.34
N GLU A 75 -2.39 -6.37 -10.24
CA GLU A 75 -2.28 -5.52 -11.43
C GLU A 75 -3.51 -5.64 -12.37
N GLU A 76 -3.98 -6.87 -12.63
CA GLU A 76 -5.24 -7.08 -13.37
C GLU A 76 -6.43 -6.37 -12.70
N MET A 77 -6.48 -6.37 -11.37
CA MET A 77 -7.55 -5.72 -10.59
C MET A 77 -7.40 -4.20 -10.55
N ILE A 78 -6.19 -3.66 -10.52
CA ILE A 78 -5.91 -2.22 -10.64
C ILE A 78 -6.42 -1.72 -11.97
N ALA A 79 -6.07 -2.35 -13.09
CA ALA A 79 -6.53 -1.96 -14.42
C ALA A 79 -8.06 -1.88 -14.50
N LYS A 80 -8.77 -2.89 -13.96
CA LYS A 80 -10.25 -2.89 -13.89
C LYS A 80 -10.80 -1.74 -13.04
N LYS A 81 -10.18 -1.46 -11.89
CA LYS A 81 -10.64 -0.40 -10.96
C LYS A 81 -10.37 1.00 -11.53
N VAL A 82 -9.25 1.21 -12.21
CA VAL A 82 -8.92 2.48 -12.88
C VAL A 82 -9.88 2.74 -14.04
N ASN A 83 -10.13 1.76 -14.91
CA ASN A 83 -11.12 1.89 -15.99
C ASN A 83 -12.52 2.20 -15.46
N ARG A 84 -12.88 1.67 -14.28
CA ARG A 84 -14.15 2.02 -13.62
C ARG A 84 -14.15 3.44 -13.05
N LEU A 85 -13.02 3.89 -12.50
CA LEU A 85 -12.87 5.25 -11.99
C LEU A 85 -12.98 6.28 -13.13
N GLU A 86 -12.32 6.03 -14.27
CA GLU A 86 -12.40 6.86 -15.48
C GLU A 86 -13.85 7.11 -15.90
N LYS A 87 -14.63 6.03 -16.09
CA LYS A 87 -16.06 6.12 -16.44
C LYS A 87 -16.88 6.92 -15.43
N ARG A 88 -16.55 6.84 -14.13
CA ARG A 88 -17.25 7.58 -13.07
C ARG A 88 -16.92 9.07 -13.10
N VAL A 89 -15.66 9.41 -13.34
CA VAL A 89 -15.21 10.79 -13.53
C VAL A 89 -15.93 11.41 -14.73
N GLU A 90 -16.06 10.67 -15.84
CA GLU A 90 -16.80 11.13 -17.03
C GLU A 90 -18.30 11.35 -16.75
N LEU A 91 -18.89 10.55 -15.84
CA LEU A 91 -20.31 10.61 -15.48
C LEU A 91 -20.62 11.53 -14.28
N ASN A 92 -19.61 12.20 -13.69
CA ASN A 92 -19.73 12.99 -12.45
C ASN A 92 -20.35 12.23 -11.26
N ASP A 93 -20.14 10.92 -11.17
CA ASP A 93 -20.68 10.08 -10.10
C ASP A 93 -19.61 9.81 -9.02
N PHE A 94 -19.73 10.47 -7.86
CA PHE A 94 -18.84 10.27 -6.72
C PHE A 94 -19.48 9.33 -5.69
N GLU A 95 -18.92 8.12 -5.56
CA GLU A 95 -19.33 7.16 -4.52
C GLU A 95 -18.45 7.37 -3.27
N ALA A 96 -19.02 7.93 -2.20
CA ALA A 96 -18.58 7.61 -0.85
C ALA A 96 -19.34 6.34 -0.43
N LYS A 97 -18.65 5.20 -0.37
CA LYS A 97 -19.21 3.99 0.22
C LYS A 97 -19.46 4.16 1.71
#